data_AF-A0A8S3XK00-F1
#
_entry.id   AF-A0A8S3XK00-F1
#
_cell.length_a   1.000
_cell.length_b   1.000
_cell.length_c   1.000
_cell.angle_alpha   90.00
_cell.angle_beta   90.00
_cell.angle_gamma   90.00
#
_symmetry.space_group_name_H-M   'P 1'
#
loop_
_entity.id
_entity.type
_entity.pdbx_description
1 polymer ?
#
loop_
_entity_poly.entity_id
_entity_poly.type
_entity_poly.pdbx_seq_one_letter_code
_entity_poly.pdbx_strand_id
1 'polypeptide(L)'
;MEGSHNAENIASMLDATLSKWDIRSKCEAITTDNAQTMINAAAKLHIRHIPCFAHTLNLTVSDSFAVTCLDQILKKCKSIVTFFKMSTLASDKLRAIQRELNKPELKVIQEVPTRWNSAYHMLQRIVTMKTELTLALNECNRAPPGVNADEYLIIQETIQILEPFDLATTKISGESYITLSLIIPLIRGIKTKLVEVESQIVTESGNKILLCMKGSVDKRLSPYESRTPVVLATILDPRFKKKGFKTSDDEKRAGQWLEKAYASHLTKERLAVEETQPTPSTSSGTSNDLLGFLDVPDVSTPLSNSLVDVRQYLEKPVIDRKECPITYWKYTNNKLKELAMLYLCIPASSVPSERIFSKAGQILTERRNRLKEKRLNELLFIKQNSCYFND
;
A
#
# COMPACT_ATOMS: atom_id res chain seq x y z
N MET A 1 -28.57 4.79 2.48
CA MET A 1 -28.52 3.89 1.31
C MET A 1 -29.83 3.12 1.26
N GLU A 2 -30.72 3.47 0.34
CA GLU A 2 -31.85 2.62 -0.02
C GLU A 2 -31.49 1.96 -1.35
N GLY A 3 -31.32 0.63 -1.36
CA GLY A 3 -30.99 -0.12 -2.58
C GLY A 3 -29.90 -1.18 -2.38
N SER A 4 -30.00 -2.25 -3.17
CA SER A 4 -29.05 -3.38 -3.16
C SER A 4 -27.61 -2.92 -3.45
N HIS A 5 -26.63 -3.48 -2.74
CA HIS A 5 -25.19 -3.27 -2.95
C HIS A 5 -24.67 -3.97 -4.22
N ASN A 6 -25.36 -3.74 -5.35
CA ASN A 6 -25.03 -4.32 -6.64
C ASN A 6 -23.96 -3.47 -7.33
N ALA A 7 -23.14 -4.12 -8.16
CA ALA A 7 -22.07 -3.45 -8.91
C ALA A 7 -22.57 -2.26 -9.76
N GLU A 8 -23.82 -2.31 -10.24
CA GLU A 8 -24.45 -1.24 -11.02
C GLU A 8 -24.71 0.02 -10.21
N ASN A 9 -25.29 -0.14 -9.02
CA ASN A 9 -25.58 0.98 -8.15
C ASN A 9 -24.27 1.64 -7.68
N ILE A 10 -23.25 0.83 -7.38
CA ILE A 10 -21.92 1.32 -7.01
C ILE A 10 -21.29 2.08 -8.19
N ALA A 11 -21.33 1.52 -9.40
CA ALA A 11 -20.80 2.19 -10.59
C ALA A 11 -21.50 3.52 -10.86
N SER A 12 -22.84 3.55 -10.86
CA SER A 12 -23.62 4.77 -11.07
C SER A 12 -23.31 5.85 -10.03
N MET A 13 -23.15 5.46 -8.76
CA MET A 13 -22.81 6.39 -7.68
C MET A 13 -21.40 6.96 -7.81
N LEU A 14 -20.42 6.11 -8.15
CA LEU A 14 -19.05 6.54 -8.42
C LEU A 14 -19.01 7.49 -9.62
N ASP A 15 -19.74 7.18 -10.69
CA ASP A 15 -19.80 8.03 -11.88
C ASP A 15 -20.43 9.39 -11.60
N ALA A 16 -21.57 9.42 -10.91
CA ALA A 16 -22.24 10.65 -10.47
C ALA A 16 -21.31 11.49 -9.58
N THR A 17 -20.54 10.86 -8.70
CA THR A 17 -19.56 11.55 -7.85
C THR A 17 -18.41 12.13 -8.66
N LEU A 18 -17.80 11.34 -9.55
CA LEU A 18 -16.69 11.81 -10.40
C LEU A 18 -17.12 12.94 -11.34
N SER A 19 -18.32 12.86 -11.90
CA SER A 19 -18.90 13.89 -12.76
C SER A 19 -19.24 15.17 -12.00
N LYS A 20 -19.77 15.06 -10.77
CA LYS A 20 -20.04 16.22 -9.90
C LYS A 20 -18.80 17.07 -9.63
N TRP A 21 -17.62 16.44 -9.57
CA TRP A 21 -16.35 17.12 -9.31
C TRP A 21 -15.53 17.39 -10.57
N ASP A 22 -16.04 17.08 -11.77
CA ASP A 22 -15.37 17.25 -13.06
C ASP A 22 -13.96 16.59 -13.11
N ILE A 23 -13.85 15.40 -12.52
CA ILE A 23 -12.61 14.61 -12.46
C ILE A 23 -12.72 13.27 -13.19
N ARG A 24 -13.84 13.02 -13.87
CA ARG A 24 -14.11 11.76 -14.56
C ARG A 24 -13.03 11.43 -15.61
N SER A 25 -12.65 12.42 -16.41
CA SER A 25 -11.62 12.29 -17.45
C SER A 25 -10.19 12.17 -16.91
N LYS A 26 -9.97 12.57 -15.64
CA LYS A 26 -8.66 12.56 -14.97
C LYS A 26 -8.41 11.28 -14.16
N CYS A 27 -9.42 10.42 -14.01
CA CYS A 27 -9.33 9.21 -13.20
C CYS A 27 -8.73 8.04 -13.98
N GLU A 28 -7.44 7.77 -13.77
CA GLU A 28 -6.73 6.70 -14.49
C GLU A 28 -6.91 5.31 -13.83
N ALA A 29 -7.13 5.27 -12.52
CA ALA A 29 -7.30 4.02 -11.77
C ALA A 29 -8.11 4.21 -10.48
N ILE A 30 -8.78 3.15 -10.04
CA ILE A 30 -9.48 3.07 -8.76
C ILE A 30 -8.88 1.92 -7.93
N THR A 31 -8.54 2.22 -6.68
CA THR A 31 -8.03 1.24 -5.72
C THR A 31 -9.11 0.84 -4.73
N THR A 32 -9.46 -0.45 -4.65
CA THR A 32 -10.49 -0.97 -3.73
C THR A 32 -10.05 -2.29 -3.11
N ASP A 33 -10.85 -2.80 -2.16
CA ASP A 33 -10.74 -4.20 -1.74
C ASP A 33 -11.03 -5.14 -2.92
N ASN A 34 -10.62 -6.41 -2.78
CA ASN A 34 -10.77 -7.43 -3.83
C ASN A 34 -12.21 -7.98 -3.91
N ALA A 35 -13.21 -7.21 -3.46
CA ALA A 35 -14.60 -7.62 -3.54
C ALA A 35 -15.06 -7.65 -5.01
N GLN A 36 -15.71 -8.75 -5.41
CA GLN A 36 -16.16 -8.95 -6.80
C GLN A 36 -17.11 -7.83 -7.27
N THR A 37 -17.91 -7.28 -6.36
CA THR A 37 -18.81 -6.16 -6.63
C THR A 37 -18.06 -4.90 -7.04
N MET A 38 -16.93 -4.58 -6.37
CA MET A 38 -16.09 -3.42 -6.68
C MET A 38 -15.32 -3.60 -7.99
N ILE A 39 -14.82 -4.82 -8.24
CA ILE A 39 -14.16 -5.16 -9.51
C ILE A 39 -15.13 -4.99 -10.68
N ASN A 40 -16.34 -5.52 -10.56
CA ASN A 40 -17.37 -5.41 -11.58
C ASN A 40 -17.83 -3.96 -11.78
N ALA A 41 -17.89 -3.16 -10.70
CA ALA A 41 -18.23 -1.74 -10.80
C ALA A 41 -17.14 -0.96 -11.56
N ALA A 42 -15.86 -1.19 -11.25
CA ALA A 42 -14.75 -0.56 -11.97
C ALA A 42 -14.72 -0.95 -13.46
N ALA A 43 -15.02 -2.22 -13.77
CA ALA A 43 -15.13 -2.71 -15.14
C ALA A 43 -16.27 -2.00 -15.92
N LYS A 44 -17.44 -1.82 -15.30
CA LYS A 44 -18.57 -1.06 -15.89
C LYS A 44 -18.22 0.40 -16.13
N LEU A 45 -17.35 0.98 -15.30
CA LEU A 45 -16.86 2.35 -15.47
C LEU A 45 -15.72 2.46 -16.48
N HIS A 46 -15.21 1.36 -17.05
CA HIS A 46 -14.01 1.37 -17.89
C HIS A 46 -12.79 2.04 -17.22
N ILE A 47 -12.73 2.05 -15.89
CA ILE A 47 -11.57 2.54 -15.13
C ILE A 47 -10.75 1.35 -14.66
N ARG A 48 -9.42 1.47 -14.74
CA ARG A 48 -8.52 0.38 -14.31
C ARG A 48 -8.64 0.14 -12.81
N HIS A 49 -8.96 -1.10 -12.43
CA HIS A 49 -9.00 -1.52 -11.04
C HIS A 49 -7.62 -1.94 -10.52
N ILE A 50 -7.28 -1.44 -9.34
CA ILE A 50 -6.10 -1.83 -8.58
C ILE A 50 -6.56 -2.45 -7.25
N PRO A 51 -6.29 -3.74 -7.02
CA PRO A 51 -6.39 -4.37 -5.72
C PRO A 51 -5.62 -3.62 -4.65
N CYS A 52 -6.28 -3.45 -3.51
CA CYS A 52 -5.63 -2.95 -2.31
C CYS A 52 -4.49 -3.90 -1.91
N PHE A 53 -3.27 -3.38 -1.96
CA PHE A 53 -2.07 -4.14 -1.61
C PHE A 53 -2.06 -4.51 -0.13
N ALA A 54 -2.50 -3.61 0.78
CA ALA A 54 -2.61 -3.89 2.20
C ALA A 54 -3.60 -5.04 2.50
N HIS A 55 -4.75 -5.05 1.81
CA HIS A 55 -5.73 -6.13 1.94
C HIS A 55 -5.15 -7.45 1.42
N THR A 56 -4.42 -7.41 0.30
CA THR A 56 -3.76 -8.61 -0.25
C THR A 56 -2.66 -9.13 0.68
N LEU A 57 -1.85 -8.25 1.29
CA LEU A 57 -0.88 -8.63 2.32
C LEU A 57 -1.56 -9.29 3.52
N ASN A 58 -2.70 -8.74 3.98
CA ASN A 58 -3.48 -9.38 5.04
C ASN A 58 -3.91 -10.79 4.66
N LEU A 59 -4.45 -10.99 3.44
CA LEU A 59 -4.83 -12.32 2.95
C LEU A 59 -3.62 -13.27 2.86
N THR A 60 -2.47 -12.78 2.37
CA THR A 60 -1.22 -13.57 2.29
C THR A 60 -0.79 -14.06 3.67
N VAL A 61 -0.85 -13.22 4.69
CA VAL A 61 -0.48 -13.63 6.06
C VAL A 61 -1.55 -14.53 6.67
N SER A 62 -2.84 -14.25 6.46
CA SER A 62 -3.94 -15.07 6.97
C SER A 62 -3.89 -16.51 6.47
N ASP A 63 -3.46 -16.73 5.22
CA ASP A 63 -3.26 -18.10 4.69
C ASP A 63 -2.26 -18.90 5.55
N SER A 64 -1.21 -18.25 6.09
CA SER A 64 -0.22 -18.90 6.97
C SER A 64 -0.76 -19.20 8.38
N PHE A 65 -1.73 -18.41 8.87
CA PHE A 65 -2.35 -18.64 10.18
C PHE A 65 -3.27 -19.88 10.18
N ALA A 66 -3.68 -20.35 9.01
CA ALA A 66 -4.42 -21.60 8.86
C ALA A 66 -3.55 -22.86 9.06
N VAL A 67 -2.22 -22.72 9.17
CA VAL A 67 -1.34 -23.85 9.49
C VAL A 67 -1.65 -24.33 10.91
N THR A 68 -2.03 -25.61 11.05
CA THR A 68 -2.55 -26.20 12.30
C THR A 68 -1.69 -25.91 13.53
N CYS A 69 -0.36 -26.00 13.40
CA CYS A 69 0.56 -25.72 14.50
C CYS A 69 0.49 -24.26 14.96
N LEU A 70 0.45 -23.31 14.02
CA LEU A 70 0.38 -21.89 14.33
C LEU A 70 -0.99 -21.51 14.91
N ASP A 71 -2.07 -22.06 14.38
CA ASP A 71 -3.43 -21.83 14.91
C ASP A 71 -3.55 -22.28 16.38
N GLN A 72 -2.99 -23.44 16.74
CA GLN A 72 -2.97 -23.92 18.13
C GLN A 72 -2.18 -22.98 19.06
N ILE A 73 -0.99 -22.55 18.62
CA ILE A 73 -0.15 -21.61 19.37
C ILE A 73 -0.86 -20.26 19.54
N LEU A 74 -1.48 -19.73 18.50
CA LEU A 74 -2.23 -18.47 18.53
C LEU A 74 -3.42 -18.55 19.50
N LYS A 75 -4.19 -19.65 19.48
CA LYS A 75 -5.30 -19.89 20.41
C LYS A 75 -4.82 -19.92 21.87
N LYS A 76 -3.68 -20.56 22.13
CA LYS A 76 -3.07 -20.62 23.45
C LYS A 76 -2.56 -19.24 23.91
N CYS A 77 -1.88 -18.51 23.05
CA CYS A 77 -1.46 -17.14 23.31
C CYS A 77 -2.66 -16.24 23.62
N LYS A 78 -3.74 -16.37 22.86
CA LYS A 78 -4.98 -15.63 23.04
C LYS A 78 -5.67 -15.95 24.37
N SER A 79 -5.66 -17.22 24.81
CA SER A 79 -6.24 -17.59 26.11
C SER A 79 -5.48 -16.96 27.28
N ILE A 80 -4.14 -16.94 27.21
CA ILE A 80 -3.27 -16.27 28.19
C ILE A 80 -3.60 -14.78 28.24
N VAL A 81 -3.62 -14.10 27.08
CA VAL A 81 -3.93 -12.67 27.02
C VAL A 81 -5.33 -12.35 27.54
N THR A 82 -6.31 -13.18 27.19
CA THR A 82 -7.70 -13.02 27.64
C THR A 82 -7.81 -13.18 29.16
N PHE A 83 -7.09 -14.14 29.73
CA PHE A 83 -7.04 -14.34 31.19
C PHE A 83 -6.56 -13.08 31.92
N PHE A 84 -5.43 -12.50 31.49
CA PHE A 84 -4.90 -11.28 32.10
C PHE A 84 -5.79 -10.05 31.84
N LYS A 85 -6.47 -9.98 30.69
CA LYS A 85 -7.41 -8.87 30.38
C LYS A 85 -8.69 -8.92 31.19
N MET A 86 -9.20 -10.11 31.49
CA MET A 86 -10.47 -10.30 32.20
C MET A 86 -10.29 -10.30 33.73
N SER A 87 -9.12 -10.71 34.23
CA SER A 87 -8.84 -10.74 35.67
C SER A 87 -8.00 -9.55 36.10
N THR A 88 -8.59 -8.62 36.84
CA THR A 88 -7.89 -7.49 37.45
C THR A 88 -6.80 -7.97 38.40
N LEU A 89 -7.10 -8.98 39.23
CA LEU A 89 -6.15 -9.61 40.15
C LEU A 89 -4.94 -10.20 39.42
N ALA A 90 -5.14 -10.90 38.30
CA ALA A 90 -4.03 -11.43 37.52
C ALA A 90 -3.20 -10.32 36.87
N SER A 91 -3.85 -9.27 36.37
CA SER A 91 -3.18 -8.08 35.82
C SER A 91 -2.38 -7.30 36.86
N ASP A 92 -2.83 -7.25 38.11
CA ASP A 92 -2.13 -6.56 39.19
C ASP A 92 -0.94 -7.40 39.68
N LYS A 93 -1.09 -8.74 39.76
CA LYS A 93 0.03 -9.66 40.00
C LYS A 93 1.12 -9.56 38.94
N LEU A 94 0.73 -9.53 37.66
CA LEU A 94 1.69 -9.36 36.57
C LEU A 94 2.48 -8.04 36.71
N ARG A 95 1.81 -6.96 37.14
CA ARG A 95 2.48 -5.68 37.42
C ARG A 95 3.39 -5.73 38.63
N ALA A 96 3.00 -6.45 39.69
CA ALA A 96 3.86 -6.66 40.87
C ALA A 96 5.16 -7.39 40.47
N ILE A 97 5.05 -8.50 39.74
CA ILE A 97 6.20 -9.27 39.25
C ILE A 97 7.10 -8.43 38.32
N GLN A 98 6.50 -7.60 37.46
CA GLN A 98 7.27 -6.67 36.62
C GLN A 98 8.10 -5.67 37.45
N ARG A 99 7.54 -5.15 38.55
CA ARG A 99 8.25 -4.25 39.46
C ARG A 99 9.36 -4.95 40.22
N GLU A 100 9.10 -6.15 40.73
CA GLU A 100 10.10 -6.96 41.44
C GLU A 100 11.31 -7.28 40.54
N LEU A 101 11.07 -7.53 39.26
CA LEU A 101 12.10 -7.78 38.26
C LEU A 101 12.75 -6.51 37.69
N ASN A 102 12.40 -5.32 38.19
CA ASN A 102 12.86 -4.01 37.67
C ASN A 102 12.65 -3.84 36.16
N LYS A 103 11.54 -4.35 35.64
CA LYS A 103 11.16 -4.26 34.22
C LYS A 103 10.05 -3.23 33.99
N PRO A 104 9.93 -2.67 32.77
CA PRO A 104 8.84 -1.75 32.46
C PRO A 104 7.47 -2.42 32.61
N GLU A 105 6.49 -1.68 33.13
CA GLU A 105 5.11 -2.15 33.26
C GLU A 105 4.44 -2.26 31.88
N LEU A 106 4.56 -3.44 31.29
CA LEU A 106 4.02 -3.74 29.98
C LEU A 106 2.67 -4.46 30.12
N LYS A 107 1.66 -3.95 29.43
CA LYS A 107 0.36 -4.63 29.29
C LYS A 107 0.40 -5.67 28.17
N VAL A 108 -0.38 -6.73 28.32
CA VAL A 108 -0.65 -7.70 27.25
C VAL A 108 -1.44 -7.06 26.11
N ILE A 109 -1.18 -7.50 24.88
CA ILE A 109 -1.83 -7.01 23.66
C ILE A 109 -2.80 -8.07 23.18
N GLN A 110 -4.07 -7.70 23.02
CA GLN A 110 -5.12 -8.61 22.53
C GLN A 110 -5.14 -8.62 21.01
N GLU A 111 -5.19 -9.83 20.45
CA GLU A 111 -5.42 -10.06 19.03
C GLU A 111 -6.84 -9.61 18.64
N VAL A 112 -6.92 -8.82 17.58
CA VAL A 112 -8.17 -8.40 16.94
C VAL A 112 -8.23 -9.10 15.57
N PRO A 113 -9.17 -10.06 15.38
CA PRO A 113 -9.20 -10.92 14.20
C PRO A 113 -9.25 -10.18 12.85
N THR A 114 -9.72 -8.93 12.84
CA THR A 114 -9.85 -8.12 11.62
C THR A 114 -8.51 -7.64 11.05
N ARG A 115 -7.41 -7.71 11.80
CA ARG A 115 -6.07 -7.29 11.33
C ARG A 115 -4.98 -8.21 11.87
N TRP A 116 -4.29 -8.89 10.95
CA TRP A 116 -3.22 -9.83 11.28
C TRP A 116 -2.07 -9.20 12.11
N ASN A 117 -1.78 -7.90 11.95
CA ASN A 117 -0.73 -7.19 12.70
C ASN A 117 -0.95 -7.27 14.23
N SER A 118 -2.21 -7.35 14.68
CA SER A 118 -2.51 -7.50 16.10
C SER A 118 -2.04 -8.85 16.66
N ALA A 119 -2.10 -9.92 15.86
CA ALA A 119 -1.55 -11.22 16.23
C ALA A 119 -0.01 -11.15 16.32
N TYR A 120 0.64 -10.52 15.35
CA TYR A 120 2.08 -10.29 15.36
C TYR A 120 2.55 -9.53 16.62
N HIS A 121 1.93 -8.40 16.94
CA HIS A 121 2.27 -7.63 18.14
C HIS A 121 1.95 -8.37 19.43
N MET A 122 0.90 -9.21 19.45
CA MET A 122 0.61 -10.10 20.58
C MET A 122 1.75 -11.10 20.79
N LEU A 123 2.20 -11.77 19.73
CA LEU A 123 3.32 -12.73 19.80
C LEU A 123 4.61 -12.06 20.28
N GLN A 124 4.96 -10.89 19.72
CA GLN A 124 6.12 -10.10 20.17
C GLN A 124 6.04 -9.76 21.66
N ARG A 125 4.85 -9.34 22.13
CA ARG A 125 4.64 -8.98 23.54
C ARG A 125 4.80 -10.19 24.45
N ILE A 126 4.29 -11.35 24.06
CA ILE A 126 4.41 -12.60 24.83
C ILE A 126 5.88 -13.02 24.95
N VAL A 127 6.65 -12.95 23.86
CA VAL A 127 8.10 -13.26 23.90
C VAL A 127 8.86 -12.27 24.79
N THR A 128 8.54 -10.97 24.68
CA THR A 128 9.18 -9.92 25.50
C THR A 128 8.93 -10.13 26.99
N MET A 129 7.72 -10.56 27.35
CA MET A 129 7.27 -10.76 28.73
C MET A 129 7.36 -12.23 29.19
N LYS A 130 8.17 -13.07 28.52
CA LYS A 130 8.24 -14.52 28.75
C LYS A 130 8.41 -14.88 30.23
N THR A 131 9.37 -14.28 30.91
CA THR A 131 9.66 -14.57 32.32
C THR A 131 8.50 -14.14 33.22
N GLU A 132 8.00 -12.92 33.03
CA GLU A 132 6.96 -12.30 33.84
C GLU A 132 5.63 -13.05 33.70
N LEU A 133 5.25 -13.41 32.47
CA LEU A 133 4.05 -14.19 32.20
C LEU A 133 4.16 -15.59 32.78
N THR A 134 5.32 -16.23 32.72
CA THR A 134 5.52 -17.58 33.27
C THR A 134 5.36 -17.59 34.79
N LEU A 135 5.99 -16.63 35.48
CA LEU A 135 5.85 -16.47 36.94
C LEU A 135 4.41 -16.12 37.32
N ALA A 136 3.79 -15.17 36.62
CA ALA A 136 2.42 -14.74 36.90
C ALA A 136 1.40 -15.87 36.68
N LEU A 137 1.58 -16.70 35.65
CA LEU A 137 0.71 -17.87 35.41
C LEU A 137 0.85 -18.91 36.52
N ASN A 138 2.07 -19.15 37.02
CA ASN A 138 2.32 -20.09 38.11
C ASN A 138 1.69 -19.65 39.44
N GLU A 139 1.60 -18.34 39.68
CA GLU A 139 1.01 -17.78 40.92
C GLU A 139 -0.51 -17.54 40.84
N CYS A 140 -1.13 -17.75 39.68
CA CYS A 140 -2.55 -17.48 39.47
C CYS A 140 -3.40 -18.76 39.49
N ASN A 141 -4.47 -18.75 40.29
CA ASN A 141 -5.47 -19.82 40.30
C ASN A 141 -6.27 -19.82 38.98
N ARG A 142 -6.54 -21.01 38.43
CA ARG A 142 -7.25 -21.22 37.15
C ARG A 142 -6.55 -20.58 35.93
N ALA A 143 -5.23 -20.43 35.98
CA ALA A 143 -4.45 -19.96 34.84
C ALA A 143 -4.54 -20.96 33.65
N PRO A 144 -4.62 -20.46 32.40
CA PRO A 144 -4.52 -21.32 31.23
C PRO A 144 -3.12 -21.95 31.11
N PRO A 145 -2.97 -23.04 30.32
CA PRO A 145 -1.66 -23.66 30.11
C PRO A 145 -0.67 -22.66 29.51
N GLY A 146 0.50 -22.51 30.16
CA GLY A 146 1.59 -21.67 29.69
C GLY A 146 2.24 -22.18 28.41
N VAL A 147 2.94 -21.30 27.69
CA VAL A 147 3.68 -21.63 26.47
C VAL A 147 4.94 -22.43 26.83
N ASN A 148 5.17 -23.56 26.17
CA ASN A 148 6.35 -24.41 26.42
C ASN A 148 7.59 -23.92 25.66
N ALA A 149 8.76 -24.51 25.92
CA ALA A 149 10.02 -24.08 25.32
C ALA A 149 10.02 -24.19 23.78
N ASP A 150 9.49 -25.28 23.24
CA ASP A 150 9.43 -25.53 21.79
C ASP A 150 8.46 -24.57 21.09
N GLU A 151 7.29 -24.32 21.69
CA GLU A 151 6.32 -23.33 21.22
C GLU A 151 6.92 -21.92 21.24
N TYR A 152 7.73 -21.57 22.25
CA TYR A 152 8.44 -20.29 22.27
C TYR A 152 9.43 -20.15 21.10
N LEU A 153 10.14 -21.23 20.72
CA LEU A 153 11.01 -21.23 19.55
C LEU A 153 10.19 -21.01 18.27
N ILE A 154 9.08 -21.73 18.11
CA ILE A 154 8.18 -21.57 16.95
C ILE A 154 7.61 -20.14 16.89
N ILE A 155 7.25 -19.54 18.04
CA ILE A 155 6.78 -18.15 18.10
C ILE A 155 7.89 -17.18 17.65
N GLN A 156 9.12 -17.38 18.10
CA GLN A 156 10.26 -16.53 17.71
C GLN A 156 10.52 -16.61 16.20
N GLU A 157 10.54 -17.81 15.63
CA GLU A 157 10.66 -18.02 14.18
C GLU A 157 9.47 -17.38 13.43
N THR A 158 8.24 -17.53 13.94
CA THR A 158 7.06 -16.92 13.34
C THR A 158 7.15 -15.40 13.35
N ILE A 159 7.64 -14.78 14.43
CA ILE A 159 7.85 -13.33 14.50
C ILE A 159 8.84 -12.87 13.42
N GLN A 160 9.94 -13.60 13.21
CA GLN A 160 10.92 -13.27 12.16
C GLN A 160 10.32 -13.39 10.75
N ILE A 161 9.48 -14.41 10.51
CA ILE A 161 8.77 -14.59 9.23
C ILE A 161 7.78 -13.45 8.98
N LEU A 162 7.07 -12.99 10.02
CA LEU A 162 6.00 -11.99 9.91
C LEU A 162 6.50 -10.53 9.89
N GLU A 163 7.66 -10.24 10.49
CA GLU A 163 8.26 -8.90 10.55
C GLU A 163 8.31 -8.16 9.19
N PRO A 164 8.80 -8.75 8.08
CA PRO A 164 8.84 -8.03 6.80
C PRO A 164 7.44 -7.62 6.29
N PHE A 165 6.40 -8.37 6.62
CA PHE A 165 5.03 -8.02 6.26
C PHE A 165 4.49 -6.85 7.08
N ASP A 166 4.92 -6.72 8.34
CA ASP A 166 4.46 -5.66 9.23
C ASP A 166 5.05 -4.32 8.78
N LEU A 167 6.34 -4.34 8.46
CA LEU A 167 7.05 -3.22 7.84
C LEU A 167 6.42 -2.83 6.50
N ALA A 168 6.10 -3.79 5.64
CA ALA A 168 5.46 -3.52 4.35
C ALA A 168 4.04 -2.94 4.50
N THR A 169 3.25 -3.49 5.44
CA THR A 169 1.88 -3.03 5.71
C THR A 169 1.89 -1.61 6.27
N THR A 170 2.82 -1.31 7.19
CA THR A 170 2.99 0.03 7.76
C THR A 170 3.38 1.04 6.67
N LYS A 171 4.29 0.67 5.77
CA LYS A 171 4.71 1.52 4.64
C LYS A 171 3.61 1.72 3.60
N ILE A 172 2.78 0.72 3.30
CA ILE A 172 1.74 0.89 2.29
C ILE A 172 0.47 1.56 2.85
N SER A 173 0.30 1.56 4.16
CA SER A 173 -0.84 2.18 4.84
C SER A 173 -0.70 3.69 5.00
N GLY A 174 0.46 4.26 4.66
CA GLY A 174 0.70 5.70 4.70
C GLY A 174 -0.12 6.49 3.67
N GLU A 175 -0.29 7.78 3.92
CA GLU A 175 -1.06 8.70 3.04
C GLU A 175 -0.28 9.98 2.67
N SER A 176 0.82 10.28 3.35
CA SER A 176 1.64 11.48 3.13
C SER A 176 2.75 11.30 2.09
N TYR A 177 2.85 10.12 1.48
CA TYR A 177 3.88 9.79 0.49
C TYR A 177 3.34 8.82 -0.56
N ILE A 178 4.09 8.70 -1.66
CA ILE A 178 3.75 7.80 -2.76
C ILE A 178 3.86 6.34 -2.31
N THR A 179 2.75 5.61 -2.45
CA THR A 179 2.65 4.20 -2.03
C THR A 179 2.71 3.23 -3.21
N LEU A 180 2.17 3.58 -4.39
CA LEU A 180 2.12 2.65 -5.53
C LEU A 180 3.50 2.23 -6.04
N SER A 181 4.46 3.16 -6.09
CA SER A 181 5.84 2.87 -6.49
C SER A 181 6.59 1.96 -5.51
N LEU A 182 6.09 1.81 -4.27
CA LEU A 182 6.71 0.98 -3.24
C LEU A 182 6.36 -0.50 -3.42
N ILE A 183 5.30 -0.85 -4.16
CA ILE A 183 4.81 -2.24 -4.23
C ILE A 183 5.90 -3.20 -4.71
N ILE A 184 6.53 -2.96 -5.86
CA ILE A 184 7.55 -3.88 -6.42
C ILE A 184 8.79 -3.96 -5.50
N PRO A 185 9.38 -2.84 -5.04
CA PRO A 185 10.46 -2.89 -4.06
C PRO A 185 10.09 -3.62 -2.76
N LEU A 186 8.85 -3.49 -2.27
CA LEU A 186 8.38 -4.19 -1.07
C LEU A 186 8.24 -5.69 -1.31
N ILE A 187 7.68 -6.12 -2.44
CA ILE A 187 7.57 -7.55 -2.80
C ILE A 187 8.96 -8.17 -2.86
N ARG A 188 9.91 -7.50 -3.51
CA ARG A 188 11.31 -7.93 -3.56
C ARG A 188 11.93 -7.99 -2.16
N GLY A 189 11.75 -6.95 -1.36
CA GLY A 189 12.24 -6.90 0.02
C GLY A 189 11.71 -8.03 0.89
N ILE A 190 10.42 -8.35 0.78
CA ILE A 190 9.79 -9.49 1.45
C ILE A 190 10.43 -10.79 0.98
N LYS A 191 10.52 -11.04 -0.34
CA LYS A 191 11.12 -12.26 -0.89
C LYS A 191 12.58 -12.44 -0.43
N THR A 192 13.39 -11.38 -0.45
CA THR A 192 14.78 -11.42 0.05
C THR A 192 14.84 -11.74 1.53
N LYS A 193 14.03 -11.07 2.36
CA LYS A 193 13.99 -11.33 3.81
C LYS A 193 13.52 -12.74 4.15
N LEU A 194 12.56 -13.29 3.41
CA LEU A 194 12.12 -14.68 3.62
C LEU A 194 13.20 -15.70 3.27
N VAL A 195 14.08 -15.42 2.31
CA VAL A 195 15.25 -16.26 2.01
C VAL A 195 16.32 -16.13 3.10
N GLU A 196 16.55 -14.93 3.63
CA GLU A 196 17.47 -14.74 4.76
C GLU A 196 16.98 -15.51 6.00
N VAL A 197 15.68 -15.41 6.33
CA VAL A 197 15.07 -16.09 7.48
C VAL A 197 15.08 -17.61 7.33
N GLU A 198 15.02 -18.15 6.10
CA GLU A 198 15.12 -19.60 5.86
C GLU A 198 16.36 -20.24 6.48
N SER A 199 17.50 -19.53 6.48
CA SER A 199 18.73 -20.02 7.09
C SER A 199 18.74 -20.03 8.62
N GLN A 200 17.77 -19.35 9.24
CA GLN A 200 17.67 -19.15 10.70
C GLN A 200 16.62 -20.06 11.34
N ILE A 201 15.73 -20.67 10.54
CA ILE A 201 14.68 -21.56 11.03
C ILE A 201 15.26 -22.94 11.33
N VAL A 202 15.01 -23.42 12.54
CA VAL A 202 15.45 -24.72 13.04
C VAL A 202 14.29 -25.70 13.13
N THR A 203 13.09 -25.23 13.48
CA THR A 203 11.95 -26.14 13.72
C THR A 203 11.27 -26.59 12.43
N GLU A 204 10.75 -27.83 12.43
CA GLU A 204 9.95 -28.35 11.31
C GLU A 204 8.65 -27.52 11.12
N SER A 205 8.05 -27.10 12.24
CA SER A 205 6.86 -26.24 12.24
C SER A 205 7.13 -24.87 11.63
N GLY A 206 8.25 -24.24 11.98
CA GLY A 206 8.70 -22.98 11.38
C GLY A 206 8.92 -23.11 9.87
N ASN A 207 9.53 -24.20 9.43
CA ASN A 207 9.72 -24.48 8.01
C ASN A 207 8.40 -24.65 7.25
N LYS A 208 7.41 -25.34 7.85
CA LYS A 208 6.05 -25.45 7.26
C LYS A 208 5.38 -24.08 7.12
N ILE A 209 5.51 -23.22 8.12
CA ILE A 209 4.97 -21.84 8.09
C ILE A 209 5.68 -21.03 6.99
N LEU A 210 7.01 -21.11 6.91
CA LEU A 210 7.80 -20.39 5.89
C LEU A 210 7.43 -20.83 4.47
N LEU A 211 7.34 -22.13 4.21
CA LEU A 211 6.97 -22.66 2.89
C LEU A 211 5.55 -22.22 2.48
N CYS A 212 4.60 -22.30 3.41
CA CYS A 212 3.24 -21.80 3.18
C CYS A 212 3.25 -20.29 2.87
N MET A 213 4.07 -19.52 3.60
CA MET A 213 4.21 -18.07 3.40
C MET A 213 4.82 -17.75 2.04
N LYS A 214 5.91 -18.42 1.64
CA LYS A 214 6.54 -18.26 0.32
C LYS A 214 5.56 -18.55 -0.82
N GLY A 215 4.83 -19.68 -0.72
CA GLY A 215 3.81 -20.03 -1.70
C GLY A 215 2.67 -19.00 -1.80
N SER A 216 2.24 -18.46 -0.65
CA SER A 216 1.19 -17.43 -0.59
C SER A 216 1.66 -16.09 -1.16
N VAL A 217 2.93 -15.72 -0.91
CA VAL A 217 3.58 -14.54 -1.52
C VAL A 217 3.64 -14.69 -3.03
N ASP A 218 4.09 -15.83 -3.54
CA ASP A 218 4.21 -16.03 -4.99
C ASP A 218 2.84 -16.04 -5.68
N LYS A 219 1.83 -16.67 -5.05
CA LYS A 219 0.46 -16.72 -5.59
C LYS A 219 -0.21 -15.35 -5.63
N ARG A 220 -0.11 -14.57 -4.54
CA ARG A 220 -0.92 -13.35 -4.37
C ARG A 220 -0.18 -12.06 -4.71
N LEU A 221 1.14 -12.00 -4.52
CA LEU A 221 1.92 -10.78 -4.71
C LEU A 221 2.57 -10.69 -6.11
N SER A 222 2.99 -11.81 -6.70
CA SER A 222 3.59 -11.79 -8.06
C SER A 222 2.70 -11.15 -9.14
N PRO A 223 1.35 -11.26 -9.11
CA PRO A 223 0.49 -10.54 -10.05
C PRO A 223 0.60 -9.01 -10.01
N TYR A 224 1.18 -8.41 -8.97
CA TYR A 224 1.41 -6.97 -8.93
C TYR A 224 2.60 -6.54 -9.78
N GLU A 225 3.61 -7.40 -9.94
CA GLU A 225 4.80 -7.12 -10.75
C GLU A 225 4.46 -7.05 -12.25
N SER A 226 3.34 -7.63 -12.67
CA SER A 226 2.85 -7.60 -14.05
C SER A 226 1.79 -6.53 -14.33
N ARG A 227 1.36 -5.76 -13.33
CA ARG A 227 0.34 -4.71 -13.51
C ARG A 227 0.96 -3.43 -14.03
N THR A 228 0.44 -2.94 -15.17
CA THR A 228 0.94 -1.73 -15.83
C THR A 228 1.05 -0.51 -14.91
N PRO A 229 0.03 -0.12 -14.10
CA PRO A 229 0.15 1.05 -13.23
C PRO A 229 1.25 0.91 -12.18
N VAL A 230 1.45 -0.29 -11.65
CA VAL A 230 2.45 -0.57 -10.61
C VAL A 230 3.87 -0.50 -11.18
N VAL A 231 4.07 -1.11 -12.35
CA VAL A 231 5.35 -1.07 -13.09
C VAL A 231 5.70 0.36 -13.48
N LEU A 232 4.74 1.11 -14.04
CA LEU A 232 4.93 2.50 -14.43
C LEU A 232 5.23 3.39 -13.22
N ALA A 233 4.48 3.27 -12.12
CA ALA A 233 4.76 4.03 -10.90
C ALA A 233 6.15 3.72 -10.33
N THR A 234 6.60 2.45 -10.39
CA THR A 234 7.92 2.06 -9.88
C THR A 234 9.06 2.62 -10.72
N ILE A 235 8.97 2.55 -12.06
CA ILE A 235 10.02 3.06 -12.95
C ILE A 235 10.06 4.59 -12.98
N LEU A 236 8.90 5.25 -12.88
CA LEU A 236 8.76 6.71 -12.78
C LEU A 236 9.14 7.25 -11.39
N ASP A 237 9.43 6.39 -10.42
CA ASP A 237 9.98 6.82 -9.15
C ASP A 237 11.51 7.01 -9.26
N PRO A 238 12.02 8.25 -9.16
CA PRO A 238 13.44 8.56 -9.25
C PRO A 238 14.30 7.91 -8.16
N ARG A 239 13.69 7.42 -7.06
CA ARG A 239 14.40 6.68 -5.99
C ARG A 239 14.77 5.27 -6.41
N PHE A 240 13.99 4.67 -7.32
CA PHE A 240 14.14 3.26 -7.71
C PHE A 240 14.61 3.13 -9.16
N LYS A 241 13.92 3.76 -10.11
CA LYS A 241 14.14 3.59 -11.56
C LYS A 241 14.33 2.10 -11.91
N LYS A 242 15.39 1.77 -12.66
CA LYS A 242 15.76 0.39 -13.01
C LYS A 242 16.06 -0.48 -11.78
N LYS A 243 16.72 0.07 -10.75
CA LYS A 243 17.09 -0.68 -9.53
C LYS A 243 15.88 -1.22 -8.76
N GLY A 244 14.67 -0.72 -9.04
CA GLY A 244 13.41 -1.21 -8.48
C GLY A 244 13.04 -2.63 -8.91
N PHE A 245 13.55 -3.13 -10.04
CA PHE A 245 13.16 -4.42 -10.61
C PHE A 245 14.18 -5.54 -10.32
N LYS A 246 13.70 -6.79 -10.30
CA LYS A 246 14.50 -7.97 -9.91
C LYS A 246 15.46 -8.40 -11.00
N THR A 247 14.98 -8.42 -12.24
CA THR A 247 15.69 -9.00 -13.39
C THR A 247 15.95 -7.93 -14.44
N SER A 248 17.05 -8.04 -15.19
CA SER A 248 17.34 -7.13 -16.32
C SER A 248 16.21 -7.17 -17.38
N ASP A 249 15.51 -8.30 -17.51
CA ASP A 249 14.35 -8.42 -18.42
C ASP A 249 13.14 -7.63 -17.93
N ASP A 250 12.90 -7.59 -16.61
CA ASP A 250 11.83 -6.79 -16.01
C ASP A 250 12.09 -5.29 -16.19
N GLU A 251 13.36 -4.87 -16.08
CA GLU A 251 13.78 -3.49 -16.34
C GLU A 251 13.51 -3.09 -17.80
N LYS A 252 13.89 -3.95 -18.75
CA LYS A 252 13.66 -3.71 -20.19
C LYS A 252 12.17 -3.65 -20.50
N ARG A 253 11.37 -4.58 -19.95
CA ARG A 253 9.92 -4.61 -20.10
C ARG A 253 9.27 -3.35 -19.54
N ALA A 254 9.71 -2.89 -18.36
CA ALA A 254 9.23 -1.66 -17.75
C ALA A 254 9.58 -0.42 -18.59
N GLY A 255 10.78 -0.38 -19.17
CA GLY A 255 11.19 0.66 -20.12
C GLY A 255 10.30 0.71 -21.36
N GLN A 256 10.07 -0.44 -22.02
CA GLN A 256 9.18 -0.54 -23.19
C GLN A 256 7.74 -0.13 -22.86
N TRP A 257 7.26 -0.47 -21.66
CA TRP A 257 5.92 -0.06 -21.21
C TRP A 257 5.83 1.44 -20.98
N LEU A 258 6.88 2.04 -20.42
CA LEU A 258 6.96 3.48 -20.23
C LEU A 258 6.98 4.21 -21.58
N GLU A 259 7.76 3.73 -22.55
CA GLU A 259 7.80 4.28 -23.91
C GLU A 259 6.42 4.24 -24.58
N LYS A 260 5.73 3.09 -24.50
CA LYS A 260 4.37 2.92 -25.05
C LYS A 260 3.35 3.83 -24.36
N ALA A 261 3.42 3.93 -23.03
CA ALA A 261 2.52 4.77 -22.24
C ALA A 261 2.73 6.26 -22.56
N TYR A 262 3.99 6.69 -22.66
CA TYR A 262 4.33 8.07 -23.00
C TYR A 262 3.93 8.42 -24.44
N ALA A 263 4.18 7.53 -25.41
CA ALA A 263 3.72 7.72 -26.79
C ALA A 263 2.18 7.86 -26.87
N SER A 264 1.45 7.08 -26.07
CA SER A 264 -0.02 7.18 -26.01
C SER A 264 -0.48 8.49 -25.36
N HIS A 265 0.26 9.00 -24.37
CA HIS A 265 -0.02 10.28 -23.72
C HIS A 265 0.16 11.44 -24.69
N LEU A 266 1.30 11.49 -25.40
CA LEU A 266 1.61 12.53 -26.38
C LEU A 266 0.55 12.60 -27.50
N THR A 267 0.07 11.44 -27.97
CA THR A 267 -1.01 11.40 -28.98
C THR A 267 -2.33 11.97 -28.45
N LYS A 268 -2.69 11.68 -27.19
CA LYS A 268 -3.89 12.25 -26.56
C LYS A 268 -3.79 13.76 -26.37
N GLU A 269 -2.63 14.26 -25.97
CA GLU A 269 -2.38 15.70 -25.84
C GLU A 269 -2.47 16.40 -27.19
N ARG A 270 -1.90 15.84 -28.26
CA ARG A 270 -2.01 16.43 -29.61
C ARG A 270 -3.46 16.53 -30.08
N LEU A 271 -4.27 15.48 -29.86
CA LEU A 271 -5.69 15.49 -30.21
C LEU A 271 -6.49 16.53 -29.41
N ALA A 272 -6.14 16.75 -28.14
CA ALA A 272 -6.78 17.77 -27.30
C ALA A 272 -6.40 19.22 -27.71
N VAL A 273 -5.20 19.43 -28.25
CA VAL A 273 -4.73 20.74 -28.74
C VAL A 273 -5.33 21.08 -30.10
N GLU A 274 -5.57 20.09 -30.98
CA GLU A 274 -6.21 20.31 -32.28
C GLU A 274 -7.69 20.75 -32.15
N GLU A 275 -8.39 20.38 -31.07
CA GLU A 275 -9.77 20.83 -30.80
C GLU A 275 -9.86 22.27 -30.25
N THR A 276 -8.75 22.89 -29.81
CA THR A 276 -8.76 24.18 -29.09
C THR A 276 -8.10 25.36 -29.83
N GLN A 277 -7.57 25.16 -31.03
CA GLN A 277 -6.91 26.23 -31.80
C GLN A 277 -7.85 26.85 -32.87
N PRO A 278 -8.09 28.17 -32.86
CA PRO A 278 -8.53 28.88 -34.06
C PRO A 278 -7.44 28.81 -35.12
N THR A 279 -7.83 28.65 -36.39
CA THR A 279 -6.97 28.64 -37.57
C THR A 279 -5.92 29.77 -37.53
N PRO A 280 -4.60 29.48 -37.62
CA PRO A 280 -3.61 30.53 -37.75
C PRO A 280 -3.76 31.16 -39.14
N SER A 281 -4.11 32.43 -39.16
CA SER A 281 -4.02 33.28 -40.35
C SER A 281 -2.54 33.43 -40.71
N THR A 282 -2.22 33.03 -41.93
CA THR A 282 -0.89 33.12 -42.53
C THR A 282 -0.49 34.58 -42.70
N SER A 283 0.23 35.16 -41.74
CA SER A 283 0.98 36.41 -41.96
C SER A 283 2.41 36.07 -42.36
N SER A 284 2.67 36.10 -43.67
CA SER A 284 4.00 36.03 -44.26
C SER A 284 4.83 37.25 -43.85
N GLY A 285 5.60 37.12 -42.78
CA GLY A 285 6.65 38.06 -42.39
C GLY A 285 8.01 37.47 -42.77
N THR A 286 8.65 38.02 -43.78
CA THR A 286 10.05 37.75 -44.15
C THR A 286 10.98 38.18 -43.01
N SER A 287 11.43 37.23 -42.18
CA SER A 287 12.57 37.42 -41.29
C SER A 287 13.86 37.18 -42.06
N ASN A 288 14.68 38.23 -42.17
CA ASN A 288 15.98 38.20 -42.84
C ASN A 288 17.05 37.65 -41.86
N ASP A 289 16.81 36.46 -41.30
CA ASP A 289 17.71 35.82 -40.34
C ASP A 289 18.68 34.87 -41.06
N LEU A 290 19.98 35.14 -40.92
CA LEU A 290 21.08 34.37 -41.52
C LEU A 290 21.12 32.92 -41.00
N LEU A 291 20.53 32.67 -39.83
CA LEU A 291 20.45 31.34 -39.21
C LEU A 291 19.08 30.68 -39.37
N GLY A 292 18.16 31.25 -40.18
CA GLY A 292 16.85 30.63 -40.43
C GLY A 292 16.91 29.25 -41.09
N PHE A 293 18.09 28.84 -41.61
CA PHE A 293 18.32 27.47 -42.08
C PHE A 293 18.49 26.45 -40.94
N LEU A 294 18.71 26.89 -39.70
CA LEU A 294 18.72 26.04 -38.49
C LEU A 294 17.29 25.82 -37.96
N ASP A 295 16.35 26.67 -38.33
CA ASP A 295 14.91 26.53 -38.03
C ASP A 295 14.24 25.51 -38.94
N VAL A 296 14.94 24.42 -39.28
CA VAL A 296 14.30 23.26 -39.90
C VAL A 296 13.43 22.63 -38.81
N PRO A 297 12.10 22.53 -39.01
CA PRO A 297 11.27 21.80 -38.07
C PRO A 297 11.79 20.37 -38.03
N ASP A 298 12.26 19.98 -36.84
CA ASP A 298 12.86 18.68 -36.58
C ASP A 298 11.84 17.60 -37.00
N VAL A 299 12.14 16.87 -38.09
CA VAL A 299 11.29 15.79 -38.62
C VAL A 299 11.47 14.54 -37.75
N SER A 300 11.40 14.72 -36.43
CA SER A 300 11.54 13.65 -35.47
C SER A 300 10.14 13.14 -35.12
N THR A 301 9.90 11.87 -35.46
CA THR A 301 8.63 11.20 -35.14
C THR A 301 8.34 11.25 -33.63
N PRO A 302 7.08 11.30 -33.19
CA PRO A 302 6.72 11.31 -31.76
C PRO A 302 7.34 10.14 -30.97
N LEU A 303 7.60 9.01 -31.66
CA LEU A 303 8.22 7.82 -31.10
C LEU A 303 9.72 7.98 -30.87
N SER A 304 10.44 8.68 -31.76
CA SER A 304 11.88 8.93 -31.56
C SER A 304 12.10 9.92 -30.42
N ASN A 305 11.24 10.93 -30.28
CA ASN A 305 11.32 11.90 -29.19
C ASN A 305 10.94 11.26 -27.84
N SER A 306 9.95 10.36 -27.83
CA SER A 306 9.57 9.63 -26.61
C SER A 306 10.67 8.70 -26.11
N LEU A 307 11.40 8.06 -27.02
CA LEU A 307 12.56 7.21 -26.70
C LEU A 307 13.71 8.00 -26.06
N VAL A 308 14.01 9.20 -26.57
CA VAL A 308 15.11 10.03 -26.06
C VAL A 308 14.79 10.53 -24.64
N ASP A 309 13.58 11.05 -24.41
CA ASP A 309 13.16 11.56 -23.08
C ASP A 309 13.20 10.47 -22.00
N VAL A 310 12.71 9.26 -22.34
CA VAL A 310 12.70 8.10 -21.44
C VAL A 310 14.11 7.62 -21.14
N ARG A 311 14.98 7.49 -22.16
CA ARG A 311 16.37 7.08 -21.95
C ARG A 311 17.13 8.08 -21.09
N GLN A 312 17.00 9.38 -21.37
CA GLN A 312 17.64 10.43 -20.60
C GLN A 312 17.23 10.39 -19.12
N TYR A 313 15.95 10.14 -18.82
CA TYR A 313 15.48 9.98 -17.45
C TYR A 313 16.07 8.74 -16.76
N LEU A 314 16.12 7.62 -17.48
CA LEU A 314 16.60 6.34 -16.96
C LEU A 314 18.12 6.29 -16.73
N GLU A 315 18.89 7.11 -17.43
CA GLU A 315 20.35 7.21 -17.26
C GLU A 315 20.77 8.14 -16.12
N LYS A 316 19.92 9.11 -15.75
CA LYS A 316 20.20 9.97 -14.59
C LYS A 316 20.34 9.14 -13.30
N PRO A 317 21.20 9.54 -12.35
CA PRO A 317 21.35 8.85 -11.08
C PRO A 317 20.03 8.80 -10.30
N VAL A 318 19.92 7.82 -9.40
CA VAL A 318 18.79 7.71 -8.46
C VAL A 318 18.96 8.75 -7.35
N ILE A 319 17.84 9.30 -6.87
CA ILE A 319 17.83 10.22 -5.73
C ILE A 319 17.83 9.45 -4.40
N ASP A 320 18.08 10.14 -3.28
CA ASP A 320 18.01 9.51 -1.95
C ASP A 320 16.59 9.03 -1.64
N ARG A 321 16.49 7.90 -0.92
CA ARG A 321 15.22 7.26 -0.54
C ARG A 321 14.36 8.13 0.37
N LYS A 322 14.98 9.08 1.08
CA LYS A 322 14.31 10.02 1.99
C LYS A 322 13.68 11.21 1.27
N GLU A 323 14.11 11.50 0.04
CA GLU A 323 13.55 12.61 -0.74
C GLU A 323 12.16 12.28 -1.29
N CYS A 324 11.37 13.33 -1.53
CA CYS A 324 10.02 13.20 -2.08
C CYS A 324 10.04 13.19 -3.61
N PRO A 325 9.58 12.10 -4.28
CA PRO A 325 9.55 12.03 -5.75
C PRO A 325 8.77 13.15 -6.43
N ILE A 326 7.68 13.62 -5.79
CA ILE A 326 6.85 14.72 -6.33
C ILE A 326 7.68 16.01 -6.44
N THR A 327 8.58 16.24 -5.48
CA THR A 327 9.45 17.42 -5.47
C THR A 327 10.46 17.35 -6.62
N TYR A 328 11.04 16.17 -6.85
CA TYR A 328 11.92 15.92 -8.01
C TYR A 328 11.20 16.22 -9.34
N TRP A 329 9.99 15.70 -9.53
CA TRP A 329 9.20 15.95 -10.74
C TRP A 329 8.73 17.41 -10.86
N LYS A 330 8.53 18.11 -9.75
CA LYS A 330 8.17 19.54 -9.77
C LYS A 330 9.26 20.41 -10.39
N TYR A 331 10.52 20.19 -10.00
CA TYR A 331 11.67 20.99 -10.43
C TYR A 331 12.37 20.48 -11.69
N THR A 332 11.99 19.30 -12.20
CA THR A 332 12.57 18.75 -13.43
C THR A 332 11.76 19.24 -14.65
N ASN A 333 12.45 19.83 -15.64
CA ASN A 333 11.88 20.22 -16.94
C ASN A 333 11.72 19.03 -17.91
N ASN A 334 11.26 17.88 -17.42
CA ASN A 334 11.05 16.69 -18.26
C ASN A 334 9.55 16.53 -18.57
N LYS A 335 9.23 16.31 -19.84
CA LYS A 335 7.86 16.10 -20.34
C LYS A 335 7.19 14.85 -19.75
N LEU A 336 7.96 13.90 -19.21
CA LEU A 336 7.45 12.75 -18.44
C LEU A 336 6.80 13.15 -17.10
N LYS A 337 6.92 14.40 -16.66
CA LYS A 337 6.36 14.90 -15.40
C LYS A 337 4.87 14.65 -15.28
N GLU A 338 4.10 14.88 -16.33
CA GLU A 338 2.64 14.69 -16.29
C GLU A 338 2.26 13.24 -16.08
N LEU A 339 2.91 12.35 -16.84
CA LEU A 339 2.77 10.90 -16.69
C LEU A 339 3.19 10.43 -15.30
N ALA A 340 4.31 10.95 -14.78
CA ALA A 340 4.78 10.64 -13.43
C ALA A 340 3.77 11.06 -12.37
N MET A 341 3.24 12.28 -12.45
CA MET A 341 2.23 12.77 -11.52
C MET A 341 0.93 11.97 -11.59
N LEU A 342 0.54 11.49 -12.77
CA LEU A 342 -0.65 10.66 -12.97
C LEU A 342 -0.52 9.30 -12.24
N TYR A 343 0.62 8.61 -12.41
CA TYR A 343 0.80 7.27 -11.83
C TYR A 343 1.26 7.27 -10.37
N LEU A 344 2.10 8.24 -9.96
CA LEU A 344 2.63 8.29 -8.59
C LEU A 344 1.56 8.70 -7.57
N CYS A 345 0.54 9.46 -7.97
CA CYS A 345 -0.55 9.87 -7.08
C CYS A 345 -1.60 8.77 -6.84
N ILE A 346 -1.52 7.64 -7.54
CA ILE A 346 -2.44 6.53 -7.34
C ILE A 346 -2.13 5.87 -5.98
N PRO A 347 -3.12 5.71 -5.08
CA PRO A 347 -2.90 5.04 -3.81
C PRO A 347 -2.80 3.52 -4.01
N ALA A 348 -1.84 2.87 -3.32
CA ALA A 348 -1.71 1.42 -3.32
C ALA A 348 -2.69 0.70 -2.38
N SER A 349 -3.39 1.44 -1.52
CA SER A 349 -4.20 0.90 -0.43
C SER A 349 -5.48 1.70 -0.23
N SER A 350 -6.57 1.00 0.12
CA SER A 350 -7.84 1.56 0.60
C SER A 350 -7.82 1.94 2.09
N VAL A 351 -6.74 1.63 2.81
CA VAL A 351 -6.65 1.89 4.25
C VAL A 351 -6.86 3.37 4.63
N PRO A 352 -6.36 4.38 3.88
CA PRO A 352 -6.67 5.77 4.19
C PRO A 352 -8.17 6.08 4.14
N SER A 353 -8.91 5.56 3.15
CA SER A 353 -10.36 5.77 3.07
C SER A 353 -11.10 5.04 4.19
N GLU A 354 -10.68 3.83 4.55
CA GLU A 354 -11.22 3.10 5.72
C GLU A 354 -11.01 3.86 7.03
N ARG A 355 -9.88 4.55 7.20
CA ARG A 355 -9.61 5.41 8.37
C ARG A 355 -10.54 6.62 8.41
N ILE A 356 -10.86 7.22 7.26
CA ILE A 356 -11.86 8.29 7.17
C ILE A 356 -13.24 7.77 7.55
N PHE A 357 -13.65 6.60 7.04
CA PHE A 357 -14.94 5.99 7.38
C PHE A 357 -15.03 5.58 8.85
N SER A 358 -13.94 5.10 9.46
CA SER A 358 -13.90 4.80 10.90
C SER A 358 -14.12 6.06 11.75
N LYS A 359 -13.46 7.17 11.40
CA LYS A 359 -13.67 8.48 12.05
C LYS A 359 -15.09 9.02 11.81
N ALA A 360 -15.63 8.83 10.61
CA ALA A 360 -17.01 9.18 10.28
C ALA A 360 -18.02 8.39 11.10
N GLY A 361 -17.77 7.08 11.29
CA GLY A 361 -18.54 6.20 12.16
C GLY A 361 -18.64 6.76 13.57
N GLN A 362 -17.51 7.12 14.19
CA GLN A 362 -17.49 7.75 15.52
C GLN A 362 -18.33 9.04 15.60
N ILE A 363 -18.35 9.85 14.54
CA ILE A 363 -19.18 11.07 14.47
C ILE A 363 -20.67 10.73 14.40
N LEU A 364 -21.03 9.70 13.62
CA LEU A 364 -22.41 9.26 13.41
C LEU A 364 -23.00 8.49 14.59
N THR A 365 -22.26 7.56 15.20
CA THR A 365 -22.80 6.60 16.18
C THR A 365 -22.61 7.01 17.64
N GLU A 366 -21.55 7.76 18.00
CA GLU A 366 -21.23 7.99 19.42
C GLU A 366 -21.50 9.41 19.91
N ARG A 367 -21.48 10.43 19.03
CA ARG A 367 -21.56 11.84 19.48
C ARG A 367 -22.70 12.67 18.87
N ARG A 368 -23.25 12.31 17.69
CA ARG A 368 -24.31 13.09 17.01
C ARG A 368 -25.24 12.23 16.14
N ASN A 369 -26.28 11.66 16.76
CA ASN A 369 -27.22 10.70 16.11
C ASN A 369 -28.22 11.31 15.10
N ARG A 370 -28.09 12.60 14.72
CA ARG A 370 -29.08 13.32 13.90
C ARG A 370 -28.49 14.17 12.77
N LEU A 371 -27.25 13.91 12.37
CA LEU A 371 -26.65 14.66 11.26
C LEU A 371 -27.22 14.22 9.91
N LYS A 372 -27.65 15.17 9.08
CA LYS A 372 -28.04 14.90 7.68
C LYS A 372 -26.81 14.48 6.87
N GLU A 373 -26.98 13.55 5.94
CA GLU A 373 -25.91 13.00 5.08
C GLU A 373 -25.08 14.09 4.38
N LYS A 374 -25.73 15.12 3.84
CA LYS A 374 -25.05 16.26 3.20
C LYS A 374 -24.06 16.96 4.13
N ARG A 375 -24.46 17.25 5.39
CA ARG A 375 -23.61 17.92 6.38
C ARG A 375 -22.46 17.02 6.84
N LEU A 376 -22.67 15.71 6.88
CA LEU A 376 -21.60 14.76 7.22
C LEU A 376 -20.52 14.79 6.14
N ASN A 377 -20.91 14.73 4.87
CA ASN A 377 -19.98 14.79 3.75
C ASN A 377 -19.19 16.10 3.74
N GLU A 378 -19.84 17.24 3.99
CA GLU A 378 -19.18 18.55 4.12
C GLU A 378 -18.17 18.58 5.28
N LEU A 379 -18.54 18.07 6.46
CA LEU A 379 -17.64 18.01 7.62
C LEU A 379 -16.44 17.10 7.39
N LEU A 380 -16.64 15.92 6.79
CA LEU A 380 -15.56 15.00 6.45
C LEU A 380 -14.63 15.62 5.41
N PHE A 381 -15.18 16.27 4.39
CA PHE A 381 -14.40 16.97 3.38
C PHE A 381 -13.55 18.08 3.98
N ILE A 382 -14.13 18.96 4.80
CA ILE A 382 -13.39 20.05 5.46
C ILE A 382 -12.33 19.47 6.38
N LYS A 383 -12.67 18.46 7.20
CA LYS A 383 -11.71 17.88 8.15
C LYS A 383 -10.53 17.23 7.45
N GLN A 384 -10.77 16.48 6.37
CA GLN A 384 -9.72 15.81 5.62
C GLN A 384 -8.83 16.81 4.87
N ASN A 385 -9.40 17.90 4.37
CA ASN A 385 -8.63 18.90 3.62
C ASN A 385 -8.06 20.03 4.49
N SER A 386 -8.41 20.11 5.78
CA SER A 386 -7.91 21.17 6.67
C SER A 386 -6.38 21.23 6.76
N CYS A 387 -5.68 20.12 6.54
CA CYS A 387 -4.22 20.08 6.49
C CYS A 387 -3.61 20.76 5.25
N TYR A 388 -4.40 21.04 4.20
CA TYR A 388 -3.94 21.73 3.00
C TYR A 388 -4.24 23.24 3.03
N PHE A 389 -5.02 23.71 4.01
CA PHE A 389 -5.47 25.11 4.11
C PHE A 389 -5.02 25.80 5.40
N ASN A 390 -4.48 25.06 6.36
CA ASN A 390 -3.85 25.61 7.56
C ASN A 390 -2.33 25.66 7.34
N ASP A 391 -1.89 26.64 6.54
CA ASP A 391 -0.53 27.20 6.63
C ASP A 391 -0.57 28.45 7.53
#